data_AF-A0A6B0VGQ1-F1
#
_entry.id   AF-A0A6B0VGQ1-F1
#
_cell.length_a   1.000
_cell.length_b   1.000
_cell.length_c   1.000
_cell.angle_alpha   90.00
_cell.angle_beta   90.00
_cell.angle_gamma   90.00
#
_symmetry.space_group_name_H-M   'P 1'
#
loop_
_entity.id
_entity.type
_entity.pdbx_description
1 polymer ?
#
loop_
_entity_poly.entity_id
_entity_poly.type
_entity_poly.pdbx_seq_one_letter_code
_entity_poly.pdbx_strand_id
1 'polypeptide(L)'
;MNDDMTAKLEAKLVARDREANKGEYEPYADAIFIATDTGRVFDGNGSEWVRATRKYETVAFESGVGDVLDVVHGRTAETPVWNVEAHGIDGDGTTEVGGDVHDLLETVDEAGGGVVYFPPGRYLLERTPLIGDDTLLLGAGRSTVFEGPRPDGDEGRALFSNRGYDETGYDGASNWGIRNVRIDAPEANGVLPAHAANVRLENIYGDRIYYHHIDIVSSKNVVVDGYWATRGGEHEIDAPFQLDNQNEGTEANGIQDGDRYARVEDDGTPTRNCTLTNFEIDPENGAEYGVHIHRDGNESITIEDGYITGCRDSAIRADTGGLLEDLTVDGVSCIDNARGISLGHIESGRRELTISNVTIRTDDEGLAAGSGLYASGFDGAELSNLSVDGAFTNAILFDDMDDLKMSNVTASGADNQAFRFRENVDVTLTTARAADCGTVGIYAGPDSSVAYGGVAFDGVGTRTATGDPDDDTDGDVGEFRAWTTSPPSS
;
A
#
# COMPACT_ATOMS: atom_id res chain seq x y z
N MET A 1 32.30 -34.95 18.69
CA MET A 1 32.27 -33.73 17.85
C MET A 1 30.95 -32.96 17.97
N ASN A 2 30.00 -33.37 18.84
CA ASN A 2 28.74 -32.64 19.06
C ASN A 2 28.77 -31.67 20.26
N ASP A 3 29.72 -31.80 21.20
CA ASP A 3 29.78 -30.93 22.40
C ASP A 3 30.32 -29.51 22.12
N ASP A 4 30.92 -29.27 20.94
CA ASP A 4 31.51 -27.96 20.58
C ASP A 4 30.52 -27.04 19.83
N MET A 5 29.35 -27.55 19.42
CA MET A 5 28.34 -26.79 18.68
C MET A 5 27.32 -26.13 19.61
N THR A 6 26.90 -26.83 20.68
CA THR A 6 26.00 -26.29 21.72
C THR A 6 26.65 -25.12 22.47
N ALA A 7 27.95 -25.23 22.78
CA ALA A 7 28.71 -24.17 23.46
C ALA A 7 28.91 -22.91 22.58
N LYS A 8 28.80 -23.01 21.25
CA LYS A 8 28.93 -21.87 20.33
C LYS A 8 27.59 -21.19 20.03
N LEU A 9 26.47 -21.89 20.19
CA LEU A 9 25.12 -21.33 20.07
C LEU A 9 24.70 -20.55 21.34
N GLU A 10 25.09 -21.01 22.53
CA GLU A 10 24.79 -20.33 23.80
C GLU A 10 25.56 -19.01 23.99
N ALA A 11 26.69 -18.82 23.28
CA ALA A 11 27.56 -17.64 23.41
C ALA A 11 27.01 -16.37 22.73
N LYS A 12 25.84 -16.41 22.06
CA LYS A 12 25.21 -15.26 21.41
C LYS A 12 23.74 -15.07 21.78
N LEU A 13 23.36 -15.47 22.99
CA LEU A 13 21.98 -15.30 23.45
C LEU A 13 21.65 -13.82 23.69
N VAL A 14 20.59 -13.34 23.05
CA VAL A 14 19.95 -12.06 23.39
C VAL A 14 18.68 -12.37 24.18
N ALA A 15 18.70 -12.18 25.48
CA ALA A 15 17.54 -12.28 26.35
C ALA A 15 16.76 -10.95 26.37
N ARG A 16 15.43 -11.01 26.36
CA ARG A 16 14.55 -9.83 26.45
C ARG A 16 13.49 -10.10 27.52
N ASP A 17 13.45 -9.27 28.56
CA ASP A 17 12.53 -9.41 29.68
C ASP A 17 12.48 -8.11 30.50
N ARG A 18 11.65 -8.01 31.54
CA ARG A 18 11.68 -6.90 32.51
C ARG A 18 13.00 -6.89 33.26
N GLU A 19 13.55 -5.70 33.57
CA GLU A 19 14.84 -5.58 34.27
C GLU A 19 14.89 -6.35 35.60
N ALA A 20 13.76 -6.50 36.28
CA ALA A 20 13.63 -7.26 37.52
C ALA A 20 13.96 -8.76 37.36
N ASN A 21 13.72 -9.33 36.19
CA ASN A 21 13.93 -10.75 35.88
C ASN A 21 15.36 -11.03 35.40
N LYS A 22 16.19 -10.00 35.21
CA LYS A 22 17.59 -10.15 34.72
C LYS A 22 18.41 -11.17 35.51
N GLY A 23 18.14 -11.34 36.81
CA GLY A 23 18.84 -12.31 37.67
C GLY A 23 18.47 -13.77 37.43
N GLU A 24 17.43 -14.04 36.62
CA GLU A 24 17.00 -15.39 36.23
C GLU A 24 17.80 -15.93 35.05
N TYR A 25 18.59 -15.08 34.39
CA TYR A 25 19.42 -15.42 33.24
C TYR A 25 20.90 -15.49 33.64
N GLU A 26 21.59 -16.57 33.26
CA GLU A 26 23.03 -16.71 33.48
C GLU A 26 23.80 -15.78 32.52
N PRO A 27 24.68 -14.89 33.01
CA PRO A 27 25.42 -13.95 32.19
C PRO A 27 26.63 -14.63 31.53
N TYR A 28 26.48 -15.15 30.30
CA TYR A 28 27.62 -15.60 29.50
C TYR A 28 28.42 -14.43 28.95
N ALA A 29 29.71 -14.66 28.67
CA ALA A 29 30.52 -13.65 27.98
C ALA A 29 29.88 -13.36 26.61
N ASP A 30 29.71 -12.08 26.30
CA ASP A 30 29.09 -11.56 25.06
C ASP A 30 27.58 -11.78 24.93
N ALA A 31 26.90 -12.33 25.95
CA ALA A 31 25.44 -12.36 25.99
C ALA A 31 24.86 -10.95 26.16
N ILE A 32 23.64 -10.73 25.68
CA ILE A 32 22.96 -9.44 25.77
C ILE A 32 21.62 -9.65 26.49
N PHE A 33 21.32 -8.81 27.47
CA PHE A 33 19.99 -8.73 28.09
C PHE A 33 19.39 -7.35 27.81
N ILE A 34 18.18 -7.32 27.26
CA ILE A 34 17.44 -6.09 26.98
C ILE A 34 16.26 -6.02 27.94
N ALA A 35 16.28 -5.01 28.82
CA ALA A 35 15.18 -4.70 29.71
C ALA A 35 14.02 -4.06 28.92
N THR A 36 12.94 -4.80 28.65
CA THR A 36 11.81 -4.33 27.83
C THR A 36 11.06 -3.16 28.47
N ASP A 37 11.02 -3.10 29.80
CA ASP A 37 10.36 -2.07 30.57
C ASP A 37 11.15 -0.76 30.68
N THR A 38 12.48 -0.81 30.57
CA THR A 38 13.34 0.39 30.75
C THR A 38 14.17 0.75 29.52
N GLY A 39 14.17 -0.09 28.48
CA GLY A 39 15.00 0.03 27.28
C GLY A 39 16.51 -0.07 27.54
N ARG A 40 16.92 -0.56 28.72
CA ARG A 40 18.34 -0.69 29.10
C ARG A 40 18.93 -1.98 28.54
N VAL A 41 20.17 -1.89 28.09
CA VAL A 41 20.94 -3.04 27.63
C VAL A 41 21.98 -3.42 28.68
N PHE A 42 22.16 -4.71 28.88
CA PHE A 42 23.20 -5.28 29.74
C PHE A 42 24.02 -6.29 28.93
N ASP A 43 25.33 -6.22 29.06
CA ASP A 43 26.27 -7.15 28.44
C ASP A 43 26.73 -8.15 29.51
N GLY A 44 26.62 -9.44 29.20
CA GLY A 44 27.13 -10.52 30.05
C GLY A 44 28.65 -10.62 29.92
N ASN A 45 29.35 -10.72 31.05
CA ASN A 45 30.81 -10.86 31.08
C ASN A 45 31.29 -12.26 31.49
N GLY A 46 30.38 -13.24 31.55
CA GLY A 46 30.65 -14.59 32.05
C GLY A 46 30.39 -14.76 33.55
N SER A 47 30.08 -13.70 34.29
CA SER A 47 29.85 -13.74 35.73
C SER A 47 28.77 -12.79 36.25
N GLU A 48 28.52 -11.69 35.54
CA GLU A 48 27.50 -10.71 35.86
C GLU A 48 26.97 -10.00 34.61
N TRP A 49 25.75 -9.48 34.73
CA TRP A 49 25.16 -8.59 33.74
C TRP A 49 25.62 -7.15 33.98
N VAL A 50 26.56 -6.68 33.17
CA VAL A 50 27.10 -5.32 33.24
C VAL A 50 26.23 -4.38 32.41
N ARG A 51 25.75 -3.30 33.01
CA ARG A 51 24.92 -2.33 32.28
C ARG A 51 25.74 -1.71 31.15
N ALA A 52 25.29 -1.88 29.92
CA ALA A 52 25.89 -1.26 28.77
C ALA A 52 25.56 0.23 28.74
N THR A 53 26.48 1.04 28.20
CA THR A 53 26.23 2.48 28.00
C THR A 53 25.33 2.74 26.79
N ARG A 54 25.13 1.74 25.93
CA ARG A 54 24.19 1.78 24.80
C ARG A 54 22.76 1.62 25.29
N LYS A 55 21.84 2.38 24.72
CA LYS A 55 20.41 2.08 24.75
C LYS A 55 20.11 1.12 23.60
N TYR A 56 19.11 0.26 23.76
CA TYR A 56 18.59 -0.48 22.62
C TYR A 56 17.85 0.56 21.78
N GLU A 57 18.47 0.97 20.67
CA GLU A 57 17.70 1.61 19.61
C GLU A 57 16.81 0.50 19.06
N THR A 58 15.50 0.74 19.03
CA THR A 58 14.54 -0.11 18.31
C THR A 58 15.19 -0.44 16.98
N VAL A 59 15.56 -1.70 16.81
CA VAL A 59 16.19 -2.17 15.57
C VAL A 59 15.19 -1.91 14.48
N ALA A 60 15.40 -0.82 13.72
CA ALA A 60 14.95 -0.79 12.35
C ALA A 60 15.54 -2.06 11.74
N PHE A 61 14.68 -2.99 11.36
CA PHE A 61 15.08 -4.25 10.73
C PHE A 61 15.86 -3.91 9.46
N GLU A 62 17.18 -3.75 9.59
CA GLU A 62 18.08 -3.76 8.44
C GLU A 62 18.01 -5.16 7.84
N SER A 63 17.85 -5.21 6.51
CA SER A 63 17.45 -6.33 5.66
C SER A 63 18.42 -7.53 5.58
N GLY A 64 19.08 -7.88 6.68
CA GLY A 64 19.96 -9.05 6.81
C GLY A 64 19.20 -10.38 6.92
N VAL A 65 18.45 -10.76 5.88
CA VAL A 65 17.64 -12.00 5.82
C VAL A 65 18.51 -13.28 5.88
N GLY A 66 19.81 -13.17 5.58
CA GLY A 66 20.71 -14.33 5.48
C GLY A 66 21.03 -15.05 6.80
N ASP A 67 21.10 -14.33 7.93
CA ASP A 67 21.57 -14.93 9.20
C ASP A 67 20.44 -15.48 10.09
N VAL A 68 19.17 -15.14 9.81
CA VAL A 68 18.03 -15.60 10.62
C VAL A 68 17.62 -17.03 10.26
N LEU A 69 17.74 -17.44 9.00
CA LEU A 69 17.29 -18.76 8.54
C LEU A 69 18.06 -19.93 9.17
N ASP A 70 19.35 -19.77 9.48
CA ASP A 70 20.15 -20.80 10.16
C ASP A 70 19.82 -20.94 11.66
N VAL A 71 19.20 -19.91 12.27
CA VAL A 71 18.78 -19.93 13.69
C VAL A 71 17.39 -20.55 13.86
N VAL A 72 16.50 -20.42 12.87
CA VAL A 72 15.08 -20.84 12.94
C VAL A 72 14.87 -22.36 12.98
N HIS A 73 15.89 -23.18 12.65
CA HIS A 73 15.77 -24.64 12.79
C HIS A 73 16.03 -25.18 14.22
N GLY A 74 16.38 -24.31 15.17
CA GLY A 74 16.41 -24.66 16.59
C GLY A 74 14.99 -24.78 17.15
N ARG A 75 14.43 -26.00 17.18
CA ARG A 75 13.14 -26.31 17.82
C ARG A 75 13.20 -26.13 19.36
N THR A 76 13.17 -24.91 19.87
CA THR A 76 12.88 -24.64 21.29
C THR A 76 11.51 -23.98 21.41
N ALA A 77 10.72 -24.41 22.38
CA ALA A 77 9.33 -23.99 22.55
C ALA A 77 9.17 -22.53 22.99
N GLU A 78 10.24 -21.90 23.50
CA GLU A 78 10.21 -20.50 23.91
C GLU A 78 11.56 -19.82 23.57
N THR A 79 11.45 -18.61 23.03
CA THR A 79 12.46 -17.57 22.68
C THR A 79 13.46 -17.80 21.53
N PRO A 80 13.57 -16.88 20.54
CA PRO A 80 12.67 -15.77 20.15
C PRO A 80 11.74 -16.10 18.97
N VAL A 81 11.64 -17.36 18.56
CA VAL A 81 10.86 -17.81 17.40
C VAL A 81 9.86 -18.88 17.83
N TRP A 82 8.57 -18.59 17.63
CA TRP A 82 7.45 -19.45 17.91
C TRP A 82 7.09 -20.21 16.63
N ASN A 83 7.62 -21.42 16.46
CA ASN A 83 7.28 -22.26 15.30
C ASN A 83 5.91 -22.90 15.52
N VAL A 84 4.94 -22.59 14.67
CA VAL A 84 3.55 -23.04 14.82
C VAL A 84 3.41 -24.57 14.93
N GLU A 85 4.23 -25.35 14.22
CA GLU A 85 4.21 -26.83 14.31
C GLU A 85 4.57 -27.33 15.72
N ALA A 86 5.41 -26.60 16.47
CA ALA A 86 5.76 -26.96 17.84
C ALA A 86 4.57 -26.80 18.81
N HIS A 87 3.54 -26.05 18.40
CA HIS A 87 2.29 -25.85 19.12
C HIS A 87 1.16 -26.72 18.55
N GLY A 88 1.45 -27.66 17.65
CA GLY A 88 0.46 -28.57 17.06
C GLY A 88 -0.39 -27.98 15.94
N ILE A 89 0.02 -26.82 15.40
CA ILE A 89 -0.66 -26.16 14.29
C ILE A 89 -0.10 -26.70 12.97
N ASP A 90 -0.88 -27.55 12.30
CA ASP A 90 -0.48 -28.21 11.06
C ASP A 90 -0.95 -27.45 9.81
N GLY A 91 -0.03 -27.14 8.90
CA GLY A 91 -0.32 -26.53 7.60
C GLY A 91 -0.70 -27.56 6.52
N ASP A 92 -1.63 -28.47 6.80
CA ASP A 92 -1.96 -29.60 5.90
C ASP A 92 -2.99 -29.28 4.80
N GLY A 93 -3.60 -28.09 4.84
CA GLY A 93 -4.63 -27.62 3.91
C GLY A 93 -6.01 -28.24 4.11
N THR A 94 -6.25 -28.95 5.21
CA THR A 94 -7.53 -29.61 5.53
C THR A 94 -7.98 -29.42 6.97
N THR A 95 -7.04 -29.23 7.90
CA THR A 95 -7.30 -28.95 9.31
C THR A 95 -7.52 -27.45 9.50
N GLU A 96 -8.65 -27.08 10.10
CA GLU A 96 -8.91 -25.71 10.55
C GLU A 96 -8.01 -25.41 11.75
N VAL A 97 -7.29 -24.29 11.70
CA VAL A 97 -6.30 -23.91 12.71
C VAL A 97 -6.41 -22.44 13.14
N GLY A 98 -7.44 -21.71 12.72
CA GLY A 98 -7.61 -20.29 13.03
C GLY A 98 -7.72 -20.03 14.53
N GLY A 99 -8.41 -20.92 15.26
CA GLY A 99 -8.47 -20.86 16.73
C GLY A 99 -7.10 -21.02 17.39
N ASP A 100 -6.37 -22.08 17.04
CA ASP A 100 -5.05 -22.37 17.63
C ASP A 100 -4.00 -21.30 17.29
N VAL A 101 -4.04 -20.76 16.06
CA VAL A 101 -3.18 -19.63 15.66
C VAL A 101 -3.50 -18.39 16.46
N HIS A 102 -4.77 -18.08 16.70
CA HIS A 102 -5.16 -16.94 17.52
C HIS A 102 -4.64 -17.07 18.96
N ASP A 103 -4.83 -18.22 19.58
CA ASP A 103 -4.39 -18.47 20.97
C ASP A 103 -2.86 -18.40 21.10
N LEU A 104 -2.13 -18.87 20.08
CA LEU A 104 -0.67 -18.69 20.01
C LEU A 104 -0.28 -17.20 19.92
N LEU A 105 -0.98 -16.41 19.11
CA LEU A 105 -0.69 -14.98 18.99
C LEU A 105 -0.98 -14.22 20.28
N GLU A 106 -2.02 -14.58 21.02
CA GLU A 106 -2.25 -14.02 22.35
C GLU A 106 -1.10 -14.35 23.31
N THR A 107 -0.61 -15.59 23.28
CA THR A 107 0.55 -16.01 24.09
C THR A 107 1.81 -15.21 23.74
N VAL A 108 2.05 -14.96 22.45
CA VAL A 108 3.19 -14.20 21.95
C VAL A 108 3.10 -12.73 22.38
N ASP A 109 1.92 -12.13 22.25
CA ASP A 109 1.63 -10.77 22.70
C ASP A 109 1.82 -10.62 24.22
N GLU A 110 1.31 -11.57 25.02
CA GLU A 110 1.53 -11.62 26.47
C GLU A 110 3.01 -11.77 26.86
N ALA A 111 3.81 -12.42 26.02
CA ALA A 111 5.26 -12.53 26.15
C ALA A 111 6.03 -11.28 25.70
N GLY A 112 5.34 -10.24 25.23
CA GLY A 112 5.93 -8.99 24.74
C GLY A 112 6.36 -9.03 23.27
N GLY A 113 5.68 -9.84 22.46
CA GLY A 113 5.92 -9.98 21.03
C GLY A 113 6.95 -11.05 20.67
N GLY A 114 7.35 -11.09 19.40
CA GLY A 114 8.28 -12.09 18.89
C GLY A 114 8.06 -12.44 17.42
N VAL A 115 8.73 -13.49 16.94
CA VAL A 115 8.53 -13.99 15.58
C VAL A 115 7.69 -15.25 15.65
N VAL A 116 6.53 -15.27 14.98
CA VAL A 116 5.73 -16.47 14.77
C VAL A 116 6.05 -17.02 13.40
N TYR A 117 6.70 -18.18 13.35
CA TYR A 117 7.16 -18.80 12.12
C TYR A 117 6.18 -19.86 11.64
N PHE A 118 5.73 -19.70 10.39
CA PHE A 118 4.89 -20.63 9.65
C PHE A 118 5.75 -21.37 8.60
N PRO A 119 6.10 -22.65 8.83
CA PRO A 119 6.74 -23.49 7.81
C PRO A 119 5.91 -23.61 6.52
N PRO A 120 6.50 -24.17 5.44
CA PRO A 120 5.75 -24.51 4.23
C PRO A 120 4.51 -25.34 4.56
N GLY A 121 3.36 -24.93 4.03
CA GLY A 121 2.07 -25.52 4.35
C GLY A 121 0.93 -24.63 3.90
N ARG A 122 -0.29 -25.16 3.96
CA ARG A 122 -1.54 -24.42 3.76
C ARG A 122 -2.31 -24.42 5.07
N TYR A 123 -2.57 -23.24 5.62
CA TYR A 123 -3.22 -23.06 6.92
C TYR A 123 -4.62 -22.51 6.69
N LEU A 124 -5.64 -23.24 7.14
CA LEU A 124 -7.04 -22.85 7.04
C LEU A 124 -7.43 -22.04 8.27
N LEU A 125 -7.86 -20.80 8.07
CA LEU A 125 -8.15 -19.85 9.14
C LEU A 125 -9.63 -19.43 9.04
N GLU A 126 -10.56 -20.21 9.62
CA GLU A 126 -12.00 -19.84 9.62
C GLU A 126 -12.25 -18.60 10.47
N ARG A 127 -11.56 -18.51 11.60
CA ARG A 127 -11.48 -17.32 12.46
C ARG A 127 -10.34 -16.40 12.02
N THR A 128 -10.51 -15.09 12.16
CA THR A 128 -9.45 -14.09 11.98
C THR A 128 -8.48 -14.09 13.17
N PRO A 129 -7.21 -14.51 13.00
CA PRO A 129 -6.21 -14.38 14.06
C PRO A 129 -5.82 -12.91 14.24
N LEU A 130 -5.62 -12.49 15.50
CA LEU A 130 -5.32 -11.10 15.85
C LEU A 130 -3.87 -10.97 16.28
N ILE A 131 -3.12 -10.13 15.56
CA ILE A 131 -1.70 -9.89 15.80
C ILE A 131 -1.54 -8.81 16.88
N GLY A 132 -0.77 -9.11 17.92
CA GLY A 132 -0.45 -8.19 19.01
C GLY A 132 0.72 -7.25 18.71
N ASP A 133 1.14 -6.49 19.72
CA ASP A 133 2.27 -5.57 19.61
C ASP A 133 3.59 -6.34 19.35
N ASP A 134 4.54 -5.67 18.70
CA ASP A 134 5.93 -6.14 18.53
C ASP A 134 6.04 -7.57 17.93
N THR A 135 5.05 -7.97 17.12
CA THR A 135 4.89 -9.34 16.60
C THR A 135 5.11 -9.40 15.08
N LEU A 136 5.97 -10.32 14.65
CA LEU A 136 6.22 -10.59 13.23
C LEU A 136 5.72 -11.99 12.86
N LEU A 137 4.79 -12.09 11.92
CA LEU A 137 4.48 -13.36 11.26
C LEU A 137 5.44 -13.58 10.10
N LEU A 138 6.11 -14.73 10.08
CA LEU A 138 7.10 -15.07 9.06
C LEU A 138 6.74 -16.40 8.40
N GLY A 139 6.49 -16.37 7.09
CA GLY A 139 6.34 -17.58 6.29
C GLY A 139 7.62 -18.03 5.59
N ALA A 140 7.53 -19.15 4.89
CA ALA A 140 8.56 -19.72 4.02
C ALA A 140 8.45 -19.25 2.55
N GLY A 141 7.88 -18.07 2.31
CA GLY A 141 7.62 -17.52 0.98
C GLY A 141 6.32 -18.04 0.38
N ARG A 142 6.30 -18.23 -0.94
CA ARG A 142 5.13 -18.72 -1.69
C ARG A 142 4.62 -20.10 -1.24
N SER A 143 5.42 -20.85 -0.48
CA SER A 143 5.05 -22.17 0.04
C SER A 143 4.29 -22.14 1.37
N THR A 144 4.22 -20.99 2.04
CA THR A 144 3.32 -20.77 3.18
C THR A 144 2.08 -20.09 2.65
N VAL A 145 0.96 -20.81 2.65
CA VAL A 145 -0.30 -20.34 2.10
C VAL A 145 -1.30 -20.16 3.23
N PHE A 146 -1.90 -18.97 3.30
CA PHE A 146 -3.02 -18.71 4.17
C PHE A 146 -4.31 -18.67 3.35
N GLU A 147 -5.30 -19.41 3.82
CA GLU A 147 -6.63 -19.51 3.23
C GLU A 147 -7.66 -19.21 4.31
N GLY A 148 -8.63 -18.37 3.99
CA GLY A 148 -9.68 -17.94 4.91
C GLY A 148 -11.03 -18.43 4.45
N PRO A 149 -11.36 -19.73 4.64
CA PRO A 149 -12.74 -20.17 4.44
C PRO A 149 -13.66 -19.38 5.38
N ARG A 150 -14.87 -19.04 4.94
CA ARG A 150 -15.85 -18.31 5.75
C ARG A 150 -17.17 -19.06 5.78
N PRO A 151 -17.88 -19.05 6.91
CA PRO A 151 -19.29 -19.46 6.94
C PRO A 151 -20.12 -18.61 5.97
N ASP A 152 -21.18 -19.20 5.41
CA ASP A 152 -22.15 -18.48 4.57
C ASP A 152 -22.64 -17.19 5.26
N GLY A 153 -22.48 -16.04 4.59
CA GLY A 153 -22.87 -14.72 5.09
C GLY A 153 -21.77 -13.96 5.84
N ASP A 154 -20.63 -14.60 6.10
CA ASP A 154 -19.43 -13.98 6.67
C ASP A 154 -18.31 -13.82 5.63
N GLU A 155 -18.64 -13.83 4.34
CA GLU A 155 -17.66 -13.61 3.28
C GLU A 155 -17.10 -12.18 3.33
N GLY A 156 -15.83 -12.02 2.96
CA GLY A 156 -15.15 -10.73 2.91
C GLY A 156 -14.64 -10.20 4.25
N ARG A 157 -14.74 -10.97 5.34
CA ARG A 157 -14.04 -10.64 6.60
C ARG A 157 -12.54 -10.83 6.46
N ALA A 158 -11.76 -10.05 7.20
CA ALA A 158 -10.30 -10.13 7.16
C ALA A 158 -9.77 -11.54 7.50
N LEU A 159 -8.73 -11.97 6.80
CA LEU A 159 -7.96 -13.18 7.09
C LEU A 159 -7.07 -12.96 8.31
N PHE A 160 -6.40 -11.81 8.36
CA PHE A 160 -5.63 -11.35 9.51
C PHE A 160 -5.98 -9.90 9.84
N SER A 161 -5.96 -9.57 11.13
CA SER A 161 -6.02 -8.20 11.61
C SER A 161 -5.18 -8.07 12.89
N ASN A 162 -5.24 -6.92 13.55
CA ASN A 162 -4.52 -6.64 14.79
C ASN A 162 -5.42 -6.66 16.02
N ARG A 163 -4.82 -6.84 17.21
CA ARG A 163 -5.52 -6.52 18.46
C ARG A 163 -5.87 -5.02 18.47
N GLY A 164 -6.99 -4.66 19.08
CA GLY A 164 -7.48 -3.28 19.11
C GLY A 164 -7.91 -2.74 17.74
N TYR A 165 -8.34 -3.59 16.82
CA TYR A 165 -8.92 -3.18 15.53
C TYR A 165 -10.21 -2.35 15.69
N ASP A 166 -10.84 -2.40 16.86
CA ASP A 166 -12.04 -1.66 17.28
C ASP A 166 -11.71 -0.54 18.28
N GLU A 167 -10.43 -0.20 18.46
CA GLU A 167 -10.05 1.00 19.20
C GLU A 167 -10.22 2.24 18.32
N THR A 168 -10.16 3.41 18.96
CA THR A 168 -10.20 4.70 18.25
C THR A 168 -8.79 5.23 17.99
N GLY A 169 -8.66 6.17 17.06
CA GLY A 169 -7.38 6.78 16.72
C GLY A 169 -6.42 5.73 16.18
N TYR A 170 -5.23 5.68 16.77
CA TYR A 170 -4.19 4.71 16.39
C TYR A 170 -3.80 3.84 17.60
N ASP A 171 -4.79 3.50 18.43
CA ASP A 171 -4.60 2.78 19.68
C ASP A 171 -4.73 1.24 19.51
N GLY A 172 -4.94 0.77 18.28
CA GLY A 172 -4.73 -0.63 17.92
C GLY A 172 -3.26 -1.05 17.95
N ALA A 173 -2.99 -2.34 17.76
CA ALA A 173 -1.64 -2.88 17.90
C ALA A 173 -0.64 -2.21 16.95
N SER A 174 0.61 -2.18 17.42
CA SER A 174 1.70 -1.45 16.81
C SER A 174 2.97 -2.29 16.63
N ASN A 175 3.83 -1.85 15.71
CA ASN A 175 5.14 -2.48 15.42
C ASN A 175 5.04 -3.95 15.01
N TRP A 176 3.99 -4.33 14.28
CA TRP A 176 3.78 -5.69 13.82
C TRP A 176 3.95 -5.83 12.30
N GLY A 177 4.03 -7.06 11.82
CA GLY A 177 4.15 -7.30 10.39
C GLY A 177 3.90 -8.73 9.95
N ILE A 178 3.76 -8.91 8.64
CA ILE A 178 3.63 -10.21 7.98
C ILE A 178 4.63 -10.26 6.84
N ARG A 179 5.41 -11.34 6.74
CA ARG A 179 6.46 -11.48 5.73
C ARG A 179 6.49 -12.84 5.06
N ASN A 180 6.76 -12.85 3.75
CA ASN A 180 7.05 -14.04 2.97
C ASN A 180 5.90 -15.05 3.00
N VAL A 181 4.69 -14.63 2.60
CA VAL A 181 3.49 -15.49 2.63
C VAL A 181 2.68 -15.34 1.35
N ARG A 182 1.93 -16.39 1.02
CA ARG A 182 0.91 -16.35 -0.02
C ARG A 182 -0.47 -16.26 0.61
N ILE A 183 -1.32 -15.40 0.06
CA ILE A 183 -2.73 -15.29 0.40
C ILE A 183 -3.54 -15.89 -0.75
N ASP A 184 -4.35 -16.89 -0.44
CA ASP A 184 -5.26 -17.58 -1.38
C ASP A 184 -6.56 -17.84 -0.63
N ALA A 185 -7.37 -16.79 -0.47
CA ALA A 185 -8.52 -16.75 0.43
C ALA A 185 -9.78 -16.24 -0.31
N PRO A 186 -10.37 -17.05 -1.21
CA PRO A 186 -11.48 -16.62 -2.07
C PRO A 186 -12.75 -16.20 -1.32
N GLU A 187 -12.88 -16.52 -0.03
CA GLU A 187 -14.05 -16.22 0.80
C GLU A 187 -13.77 -15.10 1.82
N ALA A 188 -12.53 -14.61 1.93
CA ALA A 188 -12.12 -13.61 2.91
C ALA A 188 -11.40 -12.42 2.23
N ASN A 189 -11.33 -11.31 2.95
CA ASN A 189 -10.30 -10.29 2.67
C ASN A 189 -8.97 -10.77 3.24
N GLY A 190 -7.85 -10.21 2.81
CA GLY A 190 -6.53 -10.63 3.25
C GLY A 190 -6.15 -9.97 4.57
N VAL A 191 -5.11 -9.14 4.55
CA VAL A 191 -4.59 -8.46 5.74
C VAL A 191 -5.30 -7.13 5.92
N LEU A 192 -5.90 -6.92 7.10
CA LEU A 192 -6.62 -5.71 7.48
C LEU A 192 -5.96 -5.04 8.69
N PRO A 193 -4.93 -4.18 8.52
CA PRO A 193 -4.52 -3.26 9.57
C PRO A 193 -5.63 -2.25 9.86
N ALA A 194 -6.09 -2.17 11.11
CA ALA A 194 -7.18 -1.31 11.53
C ALA A 194 -6.79 -0.55 12.82
N HIS A 195 -6.85 0.78 12.80
CA HIS A 195 -6.38 1.65 13.91
C HIS A 195 -4.95 1.33 14.38
N ALA A 196 -4.14 0.78 13.48
CA ALA A 196 -2.81 0.28 13.79
C ALA A 196 -1.73 1.35 13.54
N ALA A 197 -0.54 1.11 14.09
CA ALA A 197 0.62 1.96 13.88
C ALA A 197 1.90 1.17 13.58
N ASN A 198 2.73 1.65 12.65
CA ASN A 198 4.05 1.07 12.35
C ASN A 198 3.94 -0.38 11.86
N VAL A 199 3.08 -0.62 10.86
CA VAL A 199 2.83 -1.95 10.30
C VAL A 199 3.75 -2.19 9.10
N ARG A 200 4.31 -3.40 9.00
CA ARG A 200 5.20 -3.76 7.88
C ARG A 200 4.80 -5.07 7.22
N LEU A 201 4.32 -4.99 5.98
CA LEU A 201 3.95 -6.13 5.16
C LEU A 201 5.01 -6.30 4.07
N GLU A 202 5.66 -7.47 4.02
CA GLU A 202 6.70 -7.69 3.01
C GLU A 202 6.56 -9.02 2.28
N ASN A 203 6.90 -9.02 1.00
CA ASN A 203 6.90 -10.22 0.17
C ASN A 203 5.57 -10.99 0.26
N ILE A 204 4.47 -10.26 0.02
CA ILE A 204 3.11 -10.79 0.04
C ILE A 204 2.72 -11.20 -1.37
N TYR A 205 2.29 -12.45 -1.54
CA TYR A 205 1.87 -13.01 -2.82
C TYR A 205 0.36 -13.26 -2.81
N GLY A 206 -0.41 -12.39 -3.45
CA GLY A 206 -1.85 -12.51 -3.62
C GLY A 206 -2.26 -13.39 -4.82
N ASP A 207 -3.13 -14.35 -4.55
CA ASP A 207 -3.83 -15.17 -5.54
C ASP A 207 -5.33 -14.85 -5.52
N ARG A 208 -6.20 -15.78 -5.13
CA ARG A 208 -7.65 -15.52 -5.02
C ARG A 208 -7.97 -14.76 -3.74
N ILE A 209 -8.90 -13.82 -3.83
CA ILE A 209 -9.38 -13.06 -2.69
C ILE A 209 -10.85 -12.68 -2.86
N TYR A 210 -11.54 -12.34 -1.77
CA TYR A 210 -12.93 -11.90 -1.88
C TYR A 210 -13.06 -10.45 -2.38
N TYR A 211 -12.49 -9.47 -1.66
CA TYR A 211 -12.36 -8.09 -2.13
C TYR A 211 -10.90 -7.63 -2.29
N HIS A 212 -10.12 -7.68 -1.20
CA HIS A 212 -8.79 -7.03 -1.12
C HIS A 212 -7.78 -7.97 -0.46
N HIS A 213 -6.55 -8.08 -1.01
CA HIS A 213 -5.47 -8.80 -0.33
C HIS A 213 -4.91 -8.00 0.84
N ILE A 214 -4.85 -6.68 0.68
CA ILE A 214 -4.39 -5.74 1.70
C ILE A 214 -5.38 -4.59 1.72
N ASP A 215 -5.93 -4.32 2.90
CA ASP A 215 -6.92 -3.29 3.13
C ASP A 215 -6.52 -2.51 4.39
N ILE A 216 -5.88 -1.35 4.20
CA ILE A 216 -5.34 -0.54 5.29
C ILE A 216 -6.42 0.44 5.74
N VAL A 217 -6.95 0.27 6.94
CA VAL A 217 -8.09 1.04 7.45
C VAL A 217 -7.68 1.90 8.64
N SER A 218 -7.92 3.20 8.57
CA SER A 218 -7.70 4.15 9.67
C SER A 218 -6.33 4.00 10.37
N SER A 219 -5.28 3.69 9.62
CA SER A 219 -3.97 3.27 10.18
C SER A 219 -2.85 4.23 9.80
N LYS A 220 -1.72 4.20 10.54
CA LYS A 220 -0.56 5.05 10.22
C LYS A 220 0.77 4.32 10.13
N ASN A 221 1.68 4.89 9.35
CA ASN A 221 3.05 4.39 9.19
C ASN A 221 3.04 2.93 8.69
N VAL A 222 2.24 2.64 7.67
CA VAL A 222 2.13 1.30 7.09
C VAL A 222 3.00 1.22 5.84
N VAL A 223 3.90 0.23 5.80
CA VAL A 223 4.76 -0.01 4.63
C VAL A 223 4.45 -1.39 4.06
N VAL A 224 4.18 -1.41 2.76
CA VAL A 224 4.02 -2.62 1.95
C VAL A 224 5.14 -2.65 0.91
N ASP A 225 6.06 -3.60 1.03
CA ASP A 225 7.26 -3.74 0.19
C ASP A 225 7.36 -5.15 -0.39
N GLY A 226 7.35 -5.29 -1.72
CA GLY A 226 7.34 -6.60 -2.36
C GLY A 226 5.93 -7.20 -2.33
N TYR A 227 5.04 -6.65 -3.15
CA TYR A 227 3.65 -7.14 -3.26
C TYR A 227 3.36 -7.62 -4.68
N TRP A 228 2.86 -8.85 -4.82
CA TRP A 228 2.49 -9.43 -6.12
C TRP A 228 1.06 -9.91 -6.08
N ALA A 229 0.17 -9.36 -6.90
CA ALA A 229 -1.20 -9.82 -7.05
C ALA A 229 -1.43 -10.38 -8.45
N THR A 230 -1.80 -11.66 -8.53
CA THR A 230 -2.11 -12.34 -9.81
C THR A 230 -3.61 -12.40 -10.10
N ARG A 231 -4.44 -11.97 -9.14
CA ARG A 231 -5.89 -11.79 -9.29
C ARG A 231 -6.37 -10.65 -8.38
N GLY A 232 -7.52 -10.08 -8.71
CA GLY A 232 -8.31 -9.26 -7.82
C GLY A 232 -9.33 -10.07 -7.03
N GLY A 233 -10.29 -9.36 -6.46
CA GLY A 233 -11.42 -9.93 -5.76
C GLY A 233 -12.36 -10.71 -6.68
N GLU A 234 -12.99 -11.74 -6.15
CA GLU A 234 -14.04 -12.48 -6.86
C GLU A 234 -15.40 -11.75 -6.85
N HIS A 235 -15.52 -10.65 -6.11
CA HIS A 235 -16.75 -9.85 -6.01
C HIS A 235 -16.75 -8.62 -6.94
N GLU A 236 -17.93 -7.99 -7.11
CA GLU A 236 -18.21 -7.01 -8.18
C GLU A 236 -17.39 -5.71 -8.15
N ILE A 237 -16.90 -5.28 -7.00
CA ILE A 237 -16.08 -4.07 -6.82
C ILE A 237 -14.81 -4.53 -6.11
N ASP A 238 -13.70 -4.56 -6.82
CA ASP A 238 -12.48 -5.16 -6.32
C ASP A 238 -11.22 -4.37 -6.66
N ALA A 239 -10.34 -4.31 -5.66
CA ALA A 239 -9.00 -3.78 -5.76
C ALA A 239 -8.09 -4.68 -4.92
N PRO A 240 -7.09 -5.36 -5.49
CA PRO A 240 -6.17 -6.19 -4.71
C PRO A 240 -5.55 -5.43 -3.53
N PHE A 241 -5.33 -4.12 -3.68
CA PHE A 241 -4.79 -3.26 -2.64
C PHE A 241 -5.70 -2.05 -2.40
N GLN A 242 -6.03 -1.80 -1.13
CA GLN A 242 -6.87 -0.69 -0.72
C GLN A 242 -6.26 0.09 0.45
N LEU A 243 -6.40 1.41 0.39
CA LEU A 243 -6.23 2.35 1.49
C LEU A 243 -7.62 2.92 1.77
N ASP A 244 -8.08 2.79 3.00
CA ASP A 244 -9.46 3.09 3.38
C ASP A 244 -9.52 3.82 4.72
N ASN A 245 -10.66 4.46 4.98
CA ASN A 245 -10.95 5.13 6.25
C ASN A 245 -12.30 4.68 6.78
N GLN A 246 -12.35 4.45 8.08
CA GLN A 246 -13.59 4.15 8.78
C GLN A 246 -14.28 5.47 9.17
N ASN A 247 -15.14 5.96 8.27
CA ASN A 247 -15.91 7.20 8.41
C ASN A 247 -17.37 6.93 8.84
N GLU A 248 -18.03 7.95 9.42
CA GLU A 248 -19.37 7.79 10.03
C GLU A 248 -20.36 7.10 9.08
N GLY A 249 -20.91 5.96 9.51
CA GLY A 249 -21.83 5.12 8.76
C GLY A 249 -21.19 4.00 7.94
N THR A 250 -19.88 3.79 8.05
CA THR A 250 -19.17 2.71 7.35
C THR A 250 -19.43 1.36 8.04
N GLU A 251 -19.93 0.36 7.30
CA GLU A 251 -20.30 -0.94 7.87
C GLU A 251 -19.53 -2.15 7.30
N ALA A 252 -18.56 -1.91 6.42
CA ALA A 252 -17.93 -2.96 5.60
C ALA A 252 -16.72 -3.65 6.25
N ASN A 253 -15.91 -2.90 6.99
CA ASN A 253 -14.63 -3.38 7.52
C ASN A 253 -14.79 -4.11 8.84
N GLY A 254 -14.26 -5.33 8.90
CA GLY A 254 -14.20 -6.09 10.15
C GLY A 254 -13.73 -7.52 9.99
N ILE A 255 -13.82 -8.24 11.11
CA ILE A 255 -13.20 -9.54 11.32
C ILE A 255 -14.25 -10.62 11.59
N GLN A 256 -13.83 -11.88 11.49
CA GLN A 256 -14.57 -13.01 12.04
C GLN A 256 -13.94 -13.43 13.37
N ASP A 257 -14.57 -13.07 14.49
CA ASP A 257 -13.99 -13.29 15.83
C ASP A 257 -14.12 -14.74 16.34
N GLY A 258 -14.75 -15.62 15.55
CA GLY A 258 -15.00 -17.03 15.82
C GLY A 258 -16.48 -17.33 16.12
N ASP A 259 -17.20 -16.36 16.71
CA ASP A 259 -18.63 -16.48 17.03
C ASP A 259 -19.49 -15.50 16.23
N ARG A 260 -18.93 -14.38 15.79
CA ARG A 260 -19.65 -13.31 15.10
C ARG A 260 -18.74 -12.42 14.26
N TYR A 261 -19.41 -11.70 13.37
CA TYR A 261 -18.87 -10.49 12.78
C TYR A 261 -18.62 -9.42 13.85
N ALA A 262 -17.40 -8.90 13.89
CA ALA A 262 -17.04 -7.73 14.68
C ALA A 262 -16.44 -6.65 13.76
N ARG A 263 -16.85 -5.39 13.99
CA ARG A 263 -16.59 -4.25 13.12
C ARG A 263 -15.39 -3.44 13.61
N VAL A 264 -14.66 -2.87 12.66
CA VAL A 264 -13.72 -1.77 12.94
C VAL A 264 -14.51 -0.56 13.46
N GLU A 265 -13.95 0.15 14.43
CA GLU A 265 -14.60 1.30 15.04
C GLU A 265 -14.63 2.48 14.07
N ASP A 266 -15.79 3.15 14.03
CA ASP A 266 -16.04 4.25 13.13
C ASP A 266 -15.85 5.58 13.86
N ASP A 267 -14.69 6.19 13.66
CA ASP A 267 -14.31 7.42 14.34
C ASP A 267 -13.72 8.51 13.44
N GLY A 268 -13.67 8.27 12.12
CA GLY A 268 -13.11 9.19 11.14
C GLY A 268 -11.59 9.37 11.25
N THR A 269 -10.87 8.44 11.89
CA THR A 269 -9.41 8.48 11.95
C THR A 269 -8.82 8.34 10.53
N PRO A 270 -7.91 9.24 10.13
CA PRO A 270 -7.32 9.21 8.80
C PRO A 270 -6.28 8.08 8.67
N THR A 271 -6.26 7.43 7.51
CA THR A 271 -5.17 6.59 7.04
C THR A 271 -4.05 7.47 6.54
N ARG A 272 -2.85 7.34 7.11
CA ARG A 272 -1.77 8.27 6.80
C ARG A 272 -0.36 7.73 6.85
N ASN A 273 0.55 8.38 6.12
CA ASN A 273 1.96 7.99 6.05
C ASN A 273 2.07 6.51 5.66
N CYS A 274 1.42 6.14 4.56
CA CYS A 274 1.39 4.77 4.06
C CYS A 274 2.13 4.68 2.73
N THR A 275 2.95 3.64 2.57
CA THR A 275 3.76 3.42 1.37
C THR A 275 3.48 2.04 0.79
N LEU A 276 3.16 2.00 -0.50
CA LEU A 276 3.22 0.80 -1.33
C LEU A 276 4.42 0.94 -2.27
N THR A 277 5.39 0.02 -2.18
CA THR A 277 6.63 0.05 -2.97
C THR A 277 6.98 -1.33 -3.51
N ASN A 278 7.71 -1.40 -4.62
CA ASN A 278 8.24 -2.62 -5.22
C ASN A 278 7.13 -3.67 -5.44
N PHE A 279 6.18 -3.36 -6.31
CA PHE A 279 4.96 -4.15 -6.48
C PHE A 279 4.60 -4.47 -7.93
N GLU A 280 3.81 -5.53 -8.11
CA GLU A 280 3.25 -5.96 -9.39
C GLU A 280 1.80 -6.41 -9.19
N ILE A 281 0.86 -5.76 -9.87
CA ILE A 281 -0.56 -6.09 -9.86
C ILE A 281 -0.95 -6.45 -11.30
N ASP A 282 -1.08 -7.74 -11.56
CA ASP A 282 -1.43 -8.34 -12.86
C ASP A 282 -2.59 -9.33 -12.70
N PRO A 283 -3.81 -8.82 -12.40
CA PRO A 283 -4.98 -9.66 -12.16
C PRO A 283 -5.48 -10.37 -13.42
N GLU A 284 -5.42 -11.70 -13.43
CA GLU A 284 -5.95 -12.53 -14.53
C GLU A 284 -7.48 -12.46 -14.68
N ASN A 285 -8.20 -12.06 -13.62
CA ASN A 285 -9.66 -11.96 -13.58
C ASN A 285 -10.19 -10.57 -13.96
N GLY A 286 -9.30 -9.63 -14.28
CA GLY A 286 -9.65 -8.25 -14.63
C GLY A 286 -10.32 -7.53 -13.47
N ALA A 287 -9.58 -7.24 -12.40
CA ALA A 287 -10.09 -6.43 -11.29
C ALA A 287 -10.62 -5.07 -11.78
N GLU A 288 -11.54 -4.44 -11.06
CA GLU A 288 -11.98 -3.08 -11.39
C GLU A 288 -10.83 -2.09 -11.23
N TYR A 289 -10.10 -2.21 -10.11
CA TYR A 289 -8.96 -1.35 -9.79
C TYR A 289 -7.72 -2.15 -9.43
N GLY A 290 -6.54 -1.55 -9.58
CA GLY A 290 -5.29 -2.11 -9.04
C GLY A 290 -5.08 -1.66 -7.60
N VAL A 291 -5.02 -0.34 -7.42
CA VAL A 291 -4.94 0.35 -6.12
C VAL A 291 -6.16 1.25 -5.96
N HIS A 292 -6.85 1.13 -4.83
CA HIS A 292 -8.00 1.98 -4.50
C HIS A 292 -7.73 2.78 -3.21
N ILE A 293 -7.82 4.11 -3.32
CA ILE A 293 -7.81 5.05 -2.20
C ILE A 293 -9.27 5.41 -1.93
N HIS A 294 -9.86 4.69 -0.99
CA HIS A 294 -11.27 4.69 -0.71
C HIS A 294 -11.61 5.72 0.40
N ARG A 295 -12.70 6.45 0.19
CA ARG A 295 -13.30 7.43 1.13
C ARG A 295 -12.39 8.62 1.52
N ASP A 296 -12.98 9.55 2.28
CA ASP A 296 -12.31 10.75 2.79
C ASP A 296 -11.26 10.44 3.86
N GLY A 297 -10.16 11.18 3.88
CA GLY A 297 -9.21 11.22 5.01
C GLY A 297 -7.86 10.55 4.78
N ASN A 298 -7.43 10.37 3.52
CA ASN A 298 -6.12 9.78 3.22
C ASN A 298 -5.04 10.87 3.13
N GLU A 299 -3.96 10.75 3.92
CA GLU A 299 -2.91 11.78 4.05
C GLU A 299 -1.49 11.18 3.90
N SER A 300 -0.57 11.83 3.19
CA SER A 300 0.82 11.36 3.03
C SER A 300 0.89 9.92 2.51
N ILE A 301 0.33 9.69 1.33
CA ILE A 301 0.29 8.37 0.68
C ILE A 301 1.36 8.32 -0.40
N THR A 302 2.17 7.26 -0.41
CA THR A 302 3.18 7.01 -1.44
C THR A 302 2.91 5.70 -2.16
N ILE A 303 2.85 5.73 -3.48
CA ILE A 303 2.76 4.55 -4.35
C ILE A 303 3.96 4.62 -5.30
N GLU A 304 4.94 3.75 -5.15
CA GLU A 304 6.19 3.86 -5.91
C GLU A 304 6.74 2.52 -6.44
N ASP A 305 7.60 2.62 -7.46
CA ASP A 305 8.39 1.50 -7.99
C ASP A 305 7.56 0.24 -8.30
N GLY A 306 6.51 0.40 -9.12
CA GLY A 306 5.57 -0.70 -9.37
C GLY A 306 4.95 -0.76 -10.75
N TYR A 307 4.20 -1.84 -10.95
CA TYR A 307 3.55 -2.18 -12.22
C TYR A 307 2.09 -2.60 -11.98
N ILE A 308 1.16 -2.06 -12.76
CA ILE A 308 -0.28 -2.38 -12.70
C ILE A 308 -0.80 -2.60 -14.11
N THR A 309 -1.51 -3.71 -14.34
CA THR A 309 -2.08 -4.06 -15.64
C THR A 309 -3.44 -4.73 -15.54
N GLY A 310 -4.18 -4.78 -16.64
CA GLY A 310 -5.39 -5.60 -16.78
C GLY A 310 -6.61 -5.13 -15.98
N CYS A 311 -6.60 -3.93 -15.40
CA CYS A 311 -7.75 -3.39 -14.67
C CYS A 311 -8.85 -2.91 -15.64
N ARG A 312 -10.11 -3.25 -15.32
CA ARG A 312 -11.30 -2.93 -16.12
C ARG A 312 -11.75 -1.48 -16.02
N ASP A 313 -11.40 -0.76 -14.94
CA ASP A 313 -11.66 0.68 -14.84
C ASP A 313 -10.35 1.48 -14.76
N SER A 314 -9.59 1.40 -13.66
CA SER A 314 -8.42 2.26 -13.43
C SER A 314 -7.29 1.52 -12.72
N ALA A 315 -6.04 1.74 -13.12
CA ALA A 315 -4.90 1.17 -12.39
C ALA A 315 -4.81 1.73 -10.96
N ILE A 316 -4.92 3.04 -10.80
CA ILE A 316 -5.01 3.73 -9.50
C ILE A 316 -6.29 4.56 -9.47
N ARG A 317 -7.12 4.32 -8.46
CA ARG A 317 -8.41 5.00 -8.26
C ARG A 317 -8.44 5.69 -6.90
N ALA A 318 -8.95 6.93 -6.85
CA ALA A 318 -9.42 7.53 -5.62
C ALA A 318 -10.87 7.98 -5.76
N ASP A 319 -11.69 7.85 -4.72
CA ASP A 319 -13.12 8.14 -4.82
C ASP A 319 -13.42 9.60 -5.18
N THR A 320 -14.56 9.79 -5.85
CA THR A 320 -15.11 11.12 -6.11
C THR A 320 -15.56 11.75 -4.81
N GLY A 321 -15.23 13.03 -4.59
CA GLY A 321 -15.50 13.74 -3.34
C GLY A 321 -14.50 13.45 -2.21
N GLY A 322 -13.68 12.40 -2.34
CA GLY A 322 -12.65 11.98 -1.39
C GLY A 322 -11.59 13.05 -1.14
N LEU A 323 -11.40 13.52 0.10
CA LEU A 323 -10.27 14.37 0.48
C LEU A 323 -8.96 13.58 0.51
N LEU A 324 -7.94 14.16 -0.14
CA LEU A 324 -6.57 13.63 -0.25
C LEU A 324 -5.57 14.77 0.05
N GLU A 325 -4.56 14.48 0.86
CA GLU A 325 -3.45 15.39 1.16
C GLU A 325 -2.13 14.66 0.97
N ASP A 326 -1.17 15.26 0.25
CA ASP A 326 0.19 14.72 0.07
C ASP A 326 0.20 13.30 -0.56
N LEU A 327 -0.36 13.18 -1.77
CA LEU A 327 -0.33 11.95 -2.55
C LEU A 327 0.88 11.97 -3.50
N THR A 328 1.77 10.98 -3.38
CA THR A 328 2.90 10.76 -4.28
C THR A 328 2.73 9.46 -5.07
N VAL A 329 2.88 9.54 -6.39
CA VAL A 329 2.97 8.39 -7.29
C VAL A 329 4.29 8.49 -8.09
N ASP A 330 5.26 7.61 -7.83
CA ASP A 330 6.59 7.69 -8.45
C ASP A 330 7.05 6.38 -9.10
N GLY A 331 7.55 6.42 -10.34
CA GLY A 331 8.13 5.23 -10.96
C GLY A 331 7.13 4.10 -11.25
N VAL A 332 5.84 4.42 -11.41
CA VAL A 332 4.77 3.45 -11.64
C VAL A 332 4.44 3.30 -13.12
N SER A 333 4.27 2.06 -13.57
CA SER A 333 3.78 1.73 -14.92
C SER A 333 2.35 1.19 -14.87
N CYS A 334 1.39 1.94 -15.43
CA CYS A 334 0.00 1.56 -15.60
C CYS A 334 -0.25 1.13 -17.06
N ILE A 335 -0.15 -0.15 -17.36
CA ILE A 335 -0.16 -0.68 -18.74
C ILE A 335 -1.41 -1.51 -19.00
N ASP A 336 -2.04 -1.37 -20.17
CA ASP A 336 -3.20 -2.16 -20.61
C ASP A 336 -4.34 -2.18 -19.59
N ASN A 337 -4.64 -0.99 -19.04
CA ASN A 337 -5.80 -0.72 -18.20
C ASN A 337 -6.78 0.17 -18.96
N ALA A 338 -8.08 0.14 -18.60
CA ALA A 338 -9.05 1.05 -19.21
C ALA A 338 -8.71 2.54 -18.96
N ARG A 339 -8.15 2.85 -17.79
CA ARG A 339 -7.55 4.13 -17.40
C ARG A 339 -6.26 3.90 -16.61
N GLY A 340 -5.35 4.86 -16.67
CA GLY A 340 -4.15 4.85 -15.83
C GLY A 340 -4.47 5.27 -14.40
N ILE A 341 -4.61 6.58 -14.18
CA ILE A 341 -4.83 7.16 -12.85
C ILE A 341 -6.10 7.99 -12.88
N SER A 342 -7.04 7.70 -11.98
CA SER A 342 -8.33 8.40 -11.86
C SER A 342 -8.62 8.78 -10.41
N LEU A 343 -8.28 10.02 -10.04
CA LEU A 343 -8.41 10.49 -8.66
C LEU A 343 -9.80 11.02 -8.31
N GLY A 344 -10.80 10.90 -9.20
CA GLY A 344 -12.17 11.34 -8.93
C GLY A 344 -12.32 12.86 -8.92
N HIS A 345 -13.55 13.33 -9.09
CA HIS A 345 -13.88 14.75 -9.13
C HIS A 345 -14.10 15.33 -7.73
N ILE A 346 -13.62 16.55 -7.48
CA ILE A 346 -13.98 17.37 -6.33
C ILE A 346 -13.65 18.84 -6.65
N GLU A 347 -14.54 19.77 -6.31
CA GLU A 347 -14.34 21.20 -6.65
C GLU A 347 -13.16 21.84 -5.92
N SER A 348 -12.80 21.37 -4.72
CA SER A 348 -11.65 21.88 -3.95
C SER A 348 -11.41 21.03 -2.70
N GLY A 349 -10.29 21.27 -2.02
CA GLY A 349 -10.01 20.76 -0.67
C GLY A 349 -8.89 19.73 -0.61
N ARG A 350 -8.48 19.18 -1.76
CA ARG A 350 -7.28 18.35 -1.85
C ARG A 350 -6.03 19.21 -1.92
N ARG A 351 -4.90 18.67 -1.50
CA ARG A 351 -3.63 19.41 -1.46
C ARG A 351 -2.49 18.49 -1.83
N GLU A 352 -1.48 19.05 -2.47
CA GLU A 352 -0.18 18.42 -2.69
C GLU A 352 -0.29 17.06 -3.41
N LEU A 353 -0.33 17.11 -4.74
CA LEU A 353 -0.21 15.92 -5.60
C LEU A 353 1.16 15.89 -6.28
N THR A 354 1.91 14.80 -6.13
CA THR A 354 3.13 14.56 -6.89
C THR A 354 2.96 13.32 -7.77
N ILE A 355 3.19 13.45 -9.07
CA ILE A 355 3.28 12.31 -9.99
C ILE A 355 4.59 12.41 -10.79
N SER A 356 5.50 11.46 -10.60
CA SER A 356 6.79 11.46 -11.28
C SER A 356 7.15 10.11 -11.90
N ASN A 357 7.85 10.16 -13.04
CA ASN A 357 8.38 8.96 -13.69
C ASN A 357 7.31 7.88 -13.99
N VAL A 358 6.08 8.32 -14.29
CA VAL A 358 4.94 7.43 -14.54
C VAL A 358 4.76 7.17 -16.04
N THR A 359 4.43 5.93 -16.38
CA THR A 359 3.97 5.55 -17.73
C THR A 359 2.54 5.03 -17.66
N ILE A 360 1.63 5.64 -18.40
CA ILE A 360 0.27 5.16 -18.65
C ILE A 360 0.18 4.77 -20.11
N ARG A 361 -0.11 3.51 -20.41
CA ARG A 361 -0.27 3.05 -21.79
C ARG A 361 -1.42 2.05 -21.92
N THR A 362 -2.17 2.13 -23.01
CA THR A 362 -3.05 1.04 -23.44
C THR A 362 -2.96 0.87 -24.95
N ASP A 363 -2.63 -0.35 -25.39
CA ASP A 363 -2.58 -0.70 -26.82
C ASP A 363 -3.93 -1.25 -27.32
N ASP A 364 -4.90 -1.48 -26.41
CA ASP A 364 -6.25 -1.95 -26.73
C ASP A 364 -7.25 -0.77 -26.80
N GLU A 365 -7.55 -0.35 -28.02
CA GLU A 365 -8.53 0.71 -28.30
C GLU A 365 -9.93 0.40 -27.77
N GLY A 366 -10.30 -0.88 -27.65
CA GLY A 366 -11.60 -1.30 -27.14
C GLY A 366 -11.68 -1.27 -25.60
N LEU A 367 -10.53 -1.28 -24.94
CA LEU A 367 -10.41 -1.19 -23.48
C LEU A 367 -10.30 0.26 -23.02
N ALA A 368 -9.58 1.11 -23.77
CA ALA A 368 -9.35 2.50 -23.42
C ALA A 368 -10.66 3.27 -23.16
N ALA A 369 -10.76 3.94 -22.01
CA ALA A 369 -11.97 4.65 -21.61
C ALA A 369 -11.67 5.97 -20.90
N GLY A 370 -12.47 7.00 -21.15
CA GLY A 370 -12.35 8.28 -20.44
C GLY A 370 -10.97 8.93 -20.63
N SER A 371 -10.30 9.30 -19.54
CA SER A 371 -8.96 9.90 -19.60
C SER A 371 -7.88 8.96 -19.09
N GLY A 372 -6.70 8.97 -19.72
CA GLY A 372 -5.55 8.20 -19.25
C GLY A 372 -5.10 8.62 -17.84
N LEU A 373 -5.01 9.94 -17.62
CA LEU A 373 -4.83 10.57 -16.31
C LEU A 373 -5.96 11.57 -16.06
N TYR A 374 -6.59 11.46 -14.89
CA TYR A 374 -7.59 12.40 -14.38
C TYR A 374 -7.34 12.74 -12.91
N ALA A 375 -7.30 14.04 -12.60
CA ALA A 375 -7.30 14.55 -11.23
C ALA A 375 -8.09 15.86 -11.12
N SER A 376 -8.57 16.16 -9.92
CA SER A 376 -9.37 17.35 -9.68
C SER A 376 -9.28 17.83 -8.22
N GLY A 377 -9.36 19.14 -8.02
CA GLY A 377 -9.56 19.78 -6.71
C GLY A 377 -8.30 19.99 -5.87
N PHE A 378 -7.10 19.90 -6.45
CA PHE A 378 -5.83 20.03 -5.73
C PHE A 378 -5.32 21.48 -5.71
N ASP A 379 -4.96 21.95 -4.51
CA ASP A 379 -4.10 23.13 -4.29
C ASP A 379 -2.64 22.67 -4.21
N GLY A 380 -1.88 22.94 -5.27
CA GLY A 380 -0.50 22.49 -5.46
C GLY A 380 -0.43 21.08 -6.04
N ALA A 381 0.00 20.98 -7.29
CA ALA A 381 0.27 19.69 -7.94
C ALA A 381 1.52 19.77 -8.82
N GLU A 382 2.39 18.76 -8.76
CA GLU A 382 3.62 18.67 -9.54
C GLU A 382 3.68 17.35 -10.32
N LEU A 383 3.76 17.46 -11.63
CA LEU A 383 3.85 16.32 -12.55
C LEU A 383 5.17 16.41 -13.34
N SER A 384 5.95 15.32 -13.33
CA SER A 384 7.21 15.27 -14.05
C SER A 384 7.52 13.92 -14.70
N ASN A 385 8.17 13.92 -15.86
CA ASN A 385 8.60 12.69 -16.55
C ASN A 385 7.43 11.71 -16.77
N LEU A 386 6.27 12.23 -17.16
CA LEU A 386 5.03 11.47 -17.36
C LEU A 386 4.84 11.16 -18.85
N SER A 387 4.50 9.90 -19.16
CA SER A 387 4.06 9.50 -20.51
C SER A 387 2.66 8.91 -20.45
N VAL A 388 1.73 9.44 -21.26
CA VAL A 388 0.39 8.89 -21.46
C VAL A 388 0.20 8.58 -22.94
N ASP A 389 -0.08 7.32 -23.28
CA ASP A 389 -0.18 6.84 -24.66
C ASP A 389 -1.33 5.84 -24.83
N GLY A 390 -2.29 6.15 -25.70
CA GLY A 390 -3.41 5.24 -25.99
C GLY A 390 -4.66 5.98 -26.45
N ALA A 391 -5.60 5.22 -27.00
CA ALA A 391 -6.87 5.72 -27.56
C ALA A 391 -7.89 6.12 -26.47
N PHE A 392 -7.44 6.82 -25.43
CA PHE A 392 -8.32 7.43 -24.44
C PHE A 392 -9.14 8.55 -25.08
N THR A 393 -10.29 8.91 -24.51
CA THR A 393 -11.00 10.13 -24.92
C THR A 393 -10.09 11.36 -24.78
N ASN A 394 -9.40 11.49 -23.65
CA ASN A 394 -8.34 12.48 -23.46
C ASN A 394 -7.11 11.79 -22.88
N ALA A 395 -5.90 12.20 -23.25
CA ALA A 395 -4.73 11.64 -22.57
C ALA A 395 -4.69 12.13 -21.12
N ILE A 396 -4.75 13.45 -20.91
CA ILE A 396 -4.68 14.07 -19.59
C ILE A 396 -5.83 15.06 -19.42
N LEU A 397 -6.56 14.97 -18.29
CA LEU A 397 -7.67 15.85 -17.94
C LEU A 397 -7.53 16.37 -16.51
N PHE A 398 -7.74 17.67 -16.32
CA PHE A 398 -7.80 18.31 -15.00
C PHE A 398 -8.97 19.26 -14.85
N ASP A 399 -9.48 19.34 -13.61
CA ASP A 399 -10.51 20.27 -13.14
C ASP A 399 -10.12 20.86 -11.80
N ASP A 400 -10.41 22.13 -11.55
CA ASP A 400 -10.26 22.76 -10.25
C ASP A 400 -8.86 22.55 -9.63
N MET A 401 -7.82 22.87 -10.39
CA MET A 401 -6.42 22.73 -9.94
C MET A 401 -5.78 24.10 -9.77
N ASP A 402 -5.25 24.37 -8.58
CA ASP A 402 -4.45 25.58 -8.30
C ASP A 402 -2.96 25.24 -8.25
N ASP A 403 -2.11 26.13 -8.78
CA ASP A 403 -0.65 25.96 -8.91
C ASP A 403 -0.21 24.61 -9.51
N LEU A 404 -0.85 24.16 -10.60
CA LEU A 404 -0.46 22.93 -11.31
C LEU A 404 0.84 23.15 -12.12
N LYS A 405 1.89 22.39 -11.81
CA LYS A 405 3.18 22.43 -12.52
C LYS A 405 3.40 21.12 -13.27
N MET A 406 3.69 21.23 -14.56
CA MET A 406 3.92 20.07 -15.42
C MET A 406 5.25 20.23 -16.17
N SER A 407 6.10 19.21 -16.14
CA SER A 407 7.39 19.22 -16.82
C SER A 407 7.75 17.88 -17.46
N ASN A 408 8.30 17.89 -18.67
CA ASN A 408 8.68 16.65 -19.39
C ASN A 408 7.51 15.65 -19.52
N VAL A 409 6.36 16.13 -20.01
CA VAL A 409 5.13 15.34 -20.12
C VAL A 409 4.82 15.04 -21.59
N THR A 410 4.60 13.77 -21.91
CA THR A 410 4.14 13.33 -23.24
C THR A 410 2.71 12.81 -23.16
N ALA A 411 1.85 13.32 -24.04
CA ALA A 411 0.48 12.88 -24.23
C ALA A 411 0.29 12.48 -25.70
N SER A 412 -0.08 11.22 -25.94
CA SER A 412 -0.11 10.60 -27.27
C SER A 412 -1.37 9.76 -27.48
N GLY A 413 -1.85 9.71 -28.73
CA GLY A 413 -2.85 8.75 -29.19
C GLY A 413 -4.31 9.01 -28.80
N ALA A 414 -4.60 10.03 -27.99
CA ALA A 414 -5.96 10.31 -27.52
C ALA A 414 -6.91 10.71 -28.66
N ASP A 415 -8.15 10.22 -28.61
CA ASP A 415 -9.19 10.46 -29.62
C ASP A 415 -9.60 11.93 -29.73
N ASN A 416 -9.54 12.66 -28.61
CA ASN A 416 -9.96 14.07 -28.57
C ASN A 416 -8.76 14.98 -28.25
N GLN A 417 -8.36 15.06 -26.98
CA GLN A 417 -7.41 16.08 -26.51
C GLN A 417 -6.19 15.46 -25.84
N ALA A 418 -5.00 16.01 -26.11
CA ALA A 418 -3.78 15.60 -25.42
C ALA A 418 -3.78 16.11 -23.97
N PHE A 419 -3.95 17.43 -23.80
CA PHE A 419 -4.05 18.10 -22.50
C PHE A 419 -5.39 18.86 -22.43
N ARG A 420 -6.28 18.45 -21.52
CA ARG A 420 -7.57 19.12 -21.28
C ARG A 420 -7.61 19.74 -19.88
N PHE A 421 -7.45 21.05 -19.81
CA PHE A 421 -7.69 21.84 -18.60
C PHE A 421 -9.12 22.36 -18.68
N ARG A 422 -10.07 21.67 -18.05
CA ARG A 422 -11.49 21.82 -18.38
C ARG A 422 -12.15 22.99 -17.65
N GLU A 423 -11.95 23.16 -16.35
CA GLU A 423 -12.48 24.29 -15.59
C GLU A 423 -11.60 24.65 -14.39
N ASN A 424 -11.48 25.95 -14.08
CA ASN A 424 -10.75 26.48 -12.90
C ASN A 424 -9.33 25.91 -12.72
N VAL A 425 -8.54 25.81 -13.80
CA VAL A 425 -7.16 25.29 -13.74
C VAL A 425 -6.15 26.42 -13.93
N ASP A 426 -5.26 26.66 -12.96
CA ASP A 426 -4.03 27.45 -13.18
C ASP A 426 -2.84 26.51 -13.36
N VAL A 427 -2.24 26.51 -14.56
CA VAL A 427 -1.20 25.55 -14.95
C VAL A 427 -0.01 26.18 -15.63
N THR A 428 1.18 25.70 -15.24
CA THR A 428 2.46 25.94 -15.92
C THR A 428 2.95 24.65 -16.58
N LEU A 429 2.91 24.58 -17.91
CA LEU A 429 3.33 23.43 -18.72
C LEU A 429 4.67 23.70 -19.43
N THR A 430 5.68 22.89 -19.12
CA THR A 430 7.04 23.03 -19.66
C THR A 430 7.56 21.75 -20.30
N THR A 431 8.28 21.86 -21.42
CA THR A 431 8.91 20.70 -22.08
C THR A 431 7.91 19.56 -22.30
N ALA A 432 6.80 19.84 -22.99
CA ALA A 432 5.74 18.86 -23.20
C ALA A 432 5.65 18.43 -24.66
N ARG A 433 5.00 17.28 -24.92
CA ARG A 433 4.69 16.81 -26.27
C ARG A 433 3.24 16.36 -26.35
N ALA A 434 2.50 16.95 -27.29
CA ALA A 434 1.22 16.43 -27.76
C ALA A 434 1.44 15.75 -29.12
N ALA A 435 1.12 14.46 -29.22
CA ALA A 435 1.34 13.67 -30.43
C ALA A 435 0.08 12.89 -30.84
N ASP A 436 -0.25 12.89 -32.12
CA ASP A 436 -1.26 12.00 -32.71
C ASP A 436 -2.62 12.03 -31.98
N CYS A 437 -3.06 13.23 -31.56
CA CYS A 437 -4.36 13.42 -30.90
C CYS A 437 -5.40 13.99 -31.87
N GLY A 438 -6.65 13.53 -31.75
CA GLY A 438 -7.68 13.77 -32.77
C GLY A 438 -8.02 15.24 -33.02
N THR A 439 -8.33 16.03 -31.99
CA THR A 439 -8.86 17.40 -32.17
C THR A 439 -7.88 18.48 -31.76
N VAL A 440 -7.35 18.43 -30.52
CA VAL A 440 -6.62 19.55 -29.90
C VAL A 440 -5.41 19.07 -29.11
N GLY A 441 -4.27 19.74 -29.27
CA GLY A 441 -3.08 19.54 -28.45
C GLY A 441 -3.31 20.00 -27.01
N ILE A 442 -3.57 21.30 -26.80
CA ILE A 442 -3.88 21.86 -25.47
C ILE A 442 -5.24 22.58 -25.50
N TYR A 443 -6.11 22.22 -24.57
CA TYR A 443 -7.41 22.84 -24.36
C TYR A 443 -7.46 23.60 -23.03
N ALA A 444 -7.98 24.83 -23.04
CA ALA A 444 -8.24 25.64 -21.86
C ALA A 444 -9.73 26.04 -21.79
N GLY A 445 -10.47 25.45 -20.86
CA GLY A 445 -11.87 25.78 -20.63
C GLY A 445 -12.08 26.96 -19.67
N PRO A 446 -13.32 27.18 -19.21
CA PRO A 446 -13.67 28.35 -18.39
C PRO A 446 -12.77 28.53 -17.18
N ASP A 447 -12.48 29.81 -16.89
CA ASP A 447 -11.68 30.24 -15.73
C ASP A 447 -10.29 29.59 -15.59
N SER A 448 -9.81 28.95 -16.65
CA SER A 448 -8.49 28.30 -16.67
C SER A 448 -7.42 29.24 -17.22
N SER A 449 -6.25 29.25 -16.60
CA SER A 449 -5.05 29.98 -16.97
C SER A 449 -3.95 29.00 -17.36
N VAL A 450 -3.65 28.92 -18.66
CA VAL A 450 -2.65 27.97 -19.19
C VAL A 450 -1.41 28.69 -19.67
N ALA A 451 -0.36 28.64 -18.86
CA ALA A 451 0.96 29.13 -19.21
C ALA A 451 1.78 27.96 -19.80
N TYR A 452 2.29 28.08 -21.03
CA TYR A 452 3.09 27.00 -21.63
C TYR A 452 4.35 27.45 -22.40
N GLY A 453 5.39 26.62 -22.38
CA GLY A 453 6.64 26.84 -23.11
C GLY A 453 7.41 25.56 -23.41
N GLY A 454 8.05 25.50 -24.59
CA GLY A 454 8.78 24.30 -25.02
C GLY A 454 7.87 23.11 -25.35
N VAL A 455 6.64 23.36 -25.81
CA VAL A 455 5.69 22.30 -26.20
C VAL A 455 5.87 21.95 -27.68
N ALA A 456 6.06 20.65 -27.96
CA ALA A 456 6.04 20.10 -29.31
C ALA A 456 4.63 19.58 -29.65
N PHE A 457 4.21 19.84 -30.88
CA PHE A 457 2.94 19.38 -31.43
C PHE A 457 3.22 18.59 -32.70
N ASP A 458 2.77 17.34 -32.74
CA ASP A 458 2.95 16.42 -33.86
C ASP A 458 1.62 15.69 -34.10
N GLY A 459 1.15 15.59 -35.34
CA GLY A 459 -0.10 14.87 -35.62
C GLY A 459 -1.39 15.37 -34.93
N VAL A 460 -1.43 16.58 -34.35
CA VAL A 460 -2.64 17.14 -33.71
C VAL A 460 -3.49 17.97 -34.67
N GLY A 461 -4.82 17.93 -34.53
CA GLY A 461 -5.75 18.73 -35.35
C GLY A 461 -5.53 20.23 -35.22
N THR A 462 -5.63 20.75 -33.98
CA THR A 462 -5.34 22.14 -33.61
C THR A 462 -4.34 22.17 -32.47
N ARG A 463 -3.40 23.13 -32.47
CA ARG A 463 -2.39 23.20 -31.39
C ARG A 463 -3.00 23.60 -30.04
N THR A 464 -3.81 24.64 -30.02
CA THR A 464 -4.43 25.20 -28.81
C THR A 464 -5.87 25.63 -29.08
N ALA A 465 -6.79 25.42 -28.13
CA ALA A 465 -8.18 25.87 -28.22
C ALA A 465 -8.73 26.36 -26.86
N THR A 466 -9.65 27.32 -26.90
CA THR A 466 -10.37 27.89 -25.74
C THR A 466 -11.88 27.79 -25.94
N GLY A 467 -12.65 27.78 -24.85
CA GLY A 467 -14.13 27.72 -24.89
C GLY A 467 -14.64 26.32 -25.17
N ASP A 468 -15.92 26.04 -24.95
CA ASP A 468 -16.45 24.67 -25.09
C ASP A 468 -16.30 24.17 -26.56
N PRO A 469 -15.61 23.04 -26.81
CA PRO A 469 -15.46 22.52 -28.17
C PRO A 469 -16.78 21.94 -28.72
N ASP A 470 -17.76 21.70 -27.84
CA ASP A 470 -19.07 21.12 -28.13
C ASP A 470 -20.24 22.11 -27.85
N ASP A 471 -20.01 23.26 -27.21
CA ASP A 471 -21.04 24.27 -26.90
C ASP A 471 -20.67 25.70 -27.38
N ASP A 472 -21.56 26.29 -28.18
CA ASP A 472 -21.43 27.64 -28.75
C ASP A 472 -21.93 28.74 -27.78
N THR A 473 -22.11 28.44 -26.48
CA THR A 473 -22.61 29.45 -25.53
C THR A 473 -21.47 30.34 -25.01
N ASP A 474 -21.63 31.66 -25.16
CA ASP A 474 -20.71 32.76 -24.78
C ASP A 474 -20.42 32.82 -23.25
N GLY A 475 -19.90 31.75 -22.67
CA GLY A 475 -19.34 31.70 -21.32
C GLY A 475 -17.88 32.16 -21.30
N ASP A 476 -17.37 32.50 -20.10
CA ASP A 476 -15.97 32.88 -19.91
C ASP A 476 -15.04 31.81 -20.49
N VAL A 477 -14.13 32.25 -21.36
CA VAL A 477 -13.17 31.38 -22.05
C VAL A 477 -11.85 31.34 -21.28
N GLY A 478 -11.16 30.20 -21.29
CA GLY A 478 -9.82 30.10 -20.73
C GLY A 478 -8.81 31.01 -21.43
N GLU A 479 -7.70 31.30 -20.75
CA GLU A 479 -6.62 32.14 -21.26
C GLU A 479 -5.34 31.33 -21.51
N PHE A 480 -4.60 31.68 -22.57
CA PHE A 480 -3.27 31.12 -22.86
C PHE A 480 -2.17 32.17 -22.71
N ARG A 481 -1.05 31.77 -22.08
CA ARG A 481 0.17 32.56 -21.97
C ARG A 481 1.37 31.76 -22.49
N ALA A 482 1.64 31.85 -23.78
CA ALA A 482 2.80 31.20 -24.38
C ALA A 482 4.09 31.99 -24.08
N TRP A 483 5.17 31.30 -23.72
CA TRP A 483 6.51 31.91 -23.72
C TRP A 483 7.48 31.11 -24.59
N THR A 484 8.37 31.84 -25.25
CA THR A 484 9.48 31.26 -25.99
C THR A 484 10.67 31.12 -25.05
N THR A 485 11.06 29.89 -24.71
CA THR A 485 12.41 29.67 -24.19
C THR A 485 13.38 30.06 -25.30
N SER A 486 14.22 31.06 -25.05
CA SER A 486 15.29 31.36 -26.01
C SER A 486 16.12 30.09 -26.17
N PRO A 487 16.45 29.64 -27.40
CA PRO A 487 17.31 28.49 -27.56
C PRO A 487 18.59 28.71 -26.75
N PRO A 488 19.12 27.68 -26.06
CA PRO A 488 20.35 27.82 -25.30
C PRO A 488 21.41 28.43 -26.23
N SER A 489 22.04 29.53 -25.78
CA SER A 489 23.08 30.19 -26.56
C SER A 489 24.18 29.16 -26.85
N SER A 490 24.34 28.84 -28.14
CA SER A 490 25.27 27.84 -28.67
C SER A 490 26.72 28.11 -28.30
#